data_AF-A0A3S4SAU5-F1
#
_entry.id   AF-A0A3S4SAU5-F1
#
_cell.length_a   1.000
_cell.length_b   1.000
_cell.length_c   1.000
_cell.angle_alpha   90.00
_cell.angle_beta   90.00
_cell.angle_gamma   90.00
#
_symmetry.space_group_name_H-M   'P 1'
#
loop_
_entity.id
_entity.type
_entity.pdbx_description
1 polymer ?
#
loop_
_entity_poly.entity_id
_entity_poly.type
_entity_poly.pdbx_seq_one_letter_code
_entity_poly.pdbx_strand_id
1 'polypeptide(L)'
;MNTKITNIQNQAVSTSFTQEKIELIKKHFFPVNAKTVEMEYCLNIANKYNLDPFLKQIFFVPRRAQVEVNGKKEWVDKIDPLVGRDGFLAIAHKTGKFGGIRSYSEIKQFPRLNNGKWEYIQDLVAVCEVHRTDSDKAFVVEVAYNEYVQKKASGEATSFWTTKPDTMLKKVAESQALRKAFNLSGLYSAEEMGVGMTESSDIIIDVEACQNNTHENKKKVDFSQNFSQSNATTFSEDEREVLLSLGLEVKNEDGYYWIVGNTYGLNEKIKQLGYRFHSGKKTWWKQIGHVA
;
A
#
# COMPACT_ATOMS: atom_id res chain seq x y z
N MET A 1 -29.52 -13.35 -46.31
CA MET A 1 -29.03 -12.19 -45.53
C MET A 1 -28.32 -12.74 -44.31
N ASN A 2 -26.98 -12.79 -44.35
CA ASN A 2 -26.15 -13.28 -43.24
C ASN A 2 -25.53 -12.07 -42.54
N THR A 3 -26.07 -11.70 -41.38
CA THR A 3 -25.48 -10.65 -40.55
C THR A 3 -24.33 -11.25 -39.76
N LYS A 4 -23.10 -10.97 -40.18
CA LYS A 4 -21.89 -11.26 -39.42
C LYS A 4 -21.92 -10.44 -38.13
N ILE A 5 -22.08 -11.11 -36.99
CA ILE A 5 -21.78 -10.52 -35.68
C ILE A 5 -20.26 -10.55 -35.54
N THR A 6 -19.63 -9.42 -35.76
CA THR A 6 -18.19 -9.25 -35.59
C THR A 6 -17.90 -9.26 -34.09
N ASN A 7 -17.30 -10.35 -33.60
CA ASN A 7 -16.72 -10.42 -32.26
C ASN A 7 -15.62 -9.37 -32.14
N ILE A 8 -15.90 -8.28 -31.42
CA ILE A 8 -14.86 -7.36 -30.98
C ILE A 8 -14.07 -8.11 -29.91
N GLN A 9 -12.89 -8.60 -30.31
CA GLN A 9 -11.90 -9.11 -29.37
C GLN A 9 -11.61 -8.00 -28.36
N ASN A 10 -11.98 -8.26 -27.12
CA ASN A 10 -11.65 -7.42 -25.97
C ASN A 10 -10.12 -7.46 -25.81
N GLN A 11 -9.43 -6.54 -26.48
CA GLN A 11 -7.99 -6.38 -26.31
C GLN A 11 -7.76 -5.98 -24.86
N ALA A 12 -7.02 -6.81 -24.13
CA ALA A 12 -6.54 -6.47 -22.80
C ALA A 12 -5.73 -5.17 -22.92
N VAL A 13 -6.32 -4.06 -22.45
CA VAL A 13 -5.62 -2.80 -22.30
C VAL A 13 -4.51 -3.07 -21.29
N SER A 14 -3.28 -3.23 -21.79
CA SER A 14 -2.10 -3.31 -20.94
C SER A 14 -2.07 -2.04 -20.12
N THR A 15 -2.37 -2.14 -18.84
CA THR A 15 -2.41 -1.03 -17.89
C THR A 15 -0.97 -0.64 -17.56
N SER A 16 -0.19 -0.29 -18.59
CA SER A 16 1.10 0.36 -18.39
C SER A 16 0.78 1.75 -17.88
N PHE A 17 1.25 2.08 -16.68
CA PHE A 17 1.14 3.44 -16.16
C PHE A 17 1.63 4.44 -17.22
N THR A 18 0.86 5.50 -17.49
CA THR A 18 1.34 6.61 -18.31
C THR A 18 2.55 7.25 -17.65
N GLN A 19 3.37 7.96 -18.42
CA GLN A 19 4.55 8.60 -17.87
C GLN A 19 4.18 9.60 -16.76
N GLU A 20 3.07 10.34 -16.90
CA GLU A 20 2.59 11.24 -15.83
C GLU A 20 2.15 10.47 -14.58
N LYS A 21 1.45 9.33 -14.74
CA LYS A 21 1.03 8.50 -13.61
C LYS A 21 2.24 7.92 -12.87
N ILE A 22 3.29 7.52 -13.58
CA ILE A 22 4.55 7.07 -12.97
C ILE A 22 5.17 8.18 -12.13
N GLU A 23 5.22 9.41 -12.65
CA GLU A 23 5.79 10.55 -11.92
C GLU A 23 4.99 10.88 -10.66
N LEU A 24 3.66 10.84 -10.71
CA LEU A 24 2.81 11.00 -9.53
C LEU A 24 3.05 9.87 -8.52
N ILE A 25 3.16 8.63 -8.97
CA ILE A 25 3.46 7.49 -8.09
C ILE A 25 4.82 7.68 -7.40
N LYS A 26 5.86 8.03 -8.16
CA LYS A 26 7.21 8.31 -7.65
C LYS A 26 7.20 9.43 -6.61
N LYS A 27 6.42 10.48 -6.84
CA LYS A 27 6.34 11.64 -5.95
C LYS A 27 5.60 11.35 -4.64
N HIS A 28 4.55 10.53 -4.66
CA HIS A 28 3.64 10.38 -3.53
C HIS A 28 3.72 9.05 -2.77
N PHE A 29 4.23 7.99 -3.41
CA PHE A 29 4.21 6.63 -2.83
C PHE A 29 5.60 6.05 -2.62
N PHE A 30 6.66 6.73 -3.04
CA PHE A 30 8.02 6.34 -2.72
C PHE A 30 8.62 7.23 -1.62
N PRO A 31 9.53 6.67 -0.81
CA PRO A 31 10.38 7.44 0.08
C PRO A 31 11.21 8.48 -0.68
N VAL A 32 11.47 9.63 -0.04
CA VAL A 32 12.19 10.77 -0.64
C VAL A 32 13.59 10.39 -1.18
N ASN A 33 14.23 9.40 -0.56
CA ASN A 33 15.58 8.94 -0.88
C ASN A 33 15.62 7.64 -1.70
N ALA A 34 14.49 7.22 -2.28
CA ALA A 34 14.39 6.02 -3.10
C ALA A 34 15.30 6.10 -4.34
N LYS A 35 16.08 5.05 -4.61
CA LYS A 35 16.91 4.98 -5.83
C LYS A 35 16.06 4.62 -7.04
N THR A 36 16.42 5.11 -8.23
CA THR A 36 15.69 4.83 -9.48
C THR A 36 15.48 3.33 -9.72
N VAL A 37 16.51 2.50 -9.51
CA VAL A 37 16.43 1.05 -9.69
C VAL A 37 15.43 0.39 -8.74
N GLU A 38 15.33 0.88 -7.49
CA GLU A 38 14.37 0.37 -6.51
C GLU A 38 12.94 0.78 -6.87
N MET A 39 12.78 2.01 -7.38
CA MET A 39 11.49 2.47 -7.90
C MET A 39 11.02 1.64 -9.09
N GLU A 40 11.90 1.38 -10.06
CA GLU A 40 11.61 0.56 -11.23
C GLU A 40 11.23 -0.86 -10.83
N TYR A 41 11.96 -1.48 -9.90
CA TYR A 41 11.62 -2.79 -9.35
C TYR A 41 10.19 -2.80 -8.77
N CYS A 42 9.87 -1.85 -7.91
CA CYS A 42 8.56 -1.73 -7.28
C CYS A 42 7.42 -1.50 -8.29
N LEU A 43 7.62 -0.61 -9.26
CA LEU A 43 6.66 -0.34 -10.33
C LEU A 43 6.46 -1.56 -11.24
N ASN A 44 7.51 -2.32 -11.52
CA ASN A 44 7.40 -3.57 -12.28
C ASN A 44 6.55 -4.62 -11.56
N ILE A 45 6.66 -4.74 -10.23
CA ILE A 45 5.79 -5.61 -9.43
C ILE A 45 4.35 -5.12 -9.47
N ALA A 46 4.11 -3.82 -9.29
CA ALA A 46 2.77 -3.23 -9.37
C ALA A 46 2.13 -3.53 -10.75
N ASN A 47 2.85 -3.27 -11.84
CA ASN A 47 2.39 -3.56 -13.20
C ASN A 47 2.13 -5.06 -13.43
N LYS A 48 3.05 -5.94 -13.02
CA LYS A 48 2.95 -7.39 -13.21
C LYS A 48 1.67 -7.98 -12.61
N TYR A 49 1.27 -7.48 -11.44
CA TYR A 49 0.06 -7.93 -10.74
C TYR A 49 -1.13 -6.98 -10.94
N ASN A 50 -0.97 -5.97 -11.81
CA ASN A 50 -1.95 -4.92 -12.07
C ASN A 50 -2.48 -4.26 -10.78
N LEU A 51 -1.60 -3.96 -9.82
CA LEU A 51 -1.94 -3.36 -8.53
C LEU A 51 -1.78 -1.84 -8.60
N ASP A 52 -2.72 -1.12 -7.98
CA ASP A 52 -2.71 0.33 -7.96
C ASP A 52 -2.31 0.90 -6.57
N PRO A 53 -1.18 1.64 -6.47
CA PRO A 53 -0.78 2.32 -5.23
C PRO A 53 -1.81 3.34 -4.72
N PHE A 54 -2.54 4.03 -5.60
CA PHE A 54 -3.57 5.01 -5.22
C PHE A 54 -4.76 4.36 -4.54
N LEU A 55 -5.09 3.12 -4.93
CA LEU A 55 -6.12 2.30 -4.30
C LEU A 55 -5.60 1.54 -3.07
N LYS A 56 -4.37 1.83 -2.62
CA LYS A 56 -3.72 1.17 -1.47
C LYS A 56 -3.63 -0.35 -1.62
N GLN A 57 -3.53 -0.84 -2.86
CA GLN A 57 -3.39 -2.26 -3.15
C GLN A 57 -1.95 -2.72 -2.98
N ILE A 58 -0.99 -1.81 -3.18
CA ILE A 58 0.44 -2.02 -3.03
C ILE A 58 1.08 -0.77 -2.43
N PHE A 59 2.12 -0.97 -1.64
CA PHE A 59 2.85 0.09 -0.96
C PHE A 59 4.35 -0.14 -1.12
N PHE A 60 5.13 0.94 -1.17
CA PHE A 60 6.58 0.86 -1.33
C PHE A 60 7.24 1.28 -0.03
N VAL A 61 7.71 0.28 0.73
CA VAL A 61 8.08 0.48 2.13
C VAL A 61 9.60 0.38 2.29
N PRO A 62 10.25 1.39 2.88
CA PRO A 62 11.66 1.28 3.23
C PRO A 62 11.88 0.18 4.27
N ARG A 63 12.92 -0.61 4.06
CA ARG A 63 13.30 -1.71 4.94
C ARG A 63 14.81 -1.80 5.08
N ARG A 64 15.24 -2.18 6.27
CA ARG A 64 16.61 -2.65 6.49
C ARG A 64 16.69 -4.14 6.19
N ALA A 65 17.70 -4.50 5.41
CA ALA A 65 18.04 -5.88 5.14
C ALA A 65 19.52 -6.11 5.34
N GLN A 66 19.84 -7.28 5.87
CA GLN A 66 21.22 -7.71 5.99
C GLN A 66 21.61 -8.39 4.69
N VAL A 67 22.60 -7.83 4.00
CA VAL A 67 23.17 -8.37 2.77
C VAL A 67 24.60 -8.77 3.02
N GLU A 68 25.06 -9.80 2.34
CA GLU A 68 26.45 -10.21 2.39
C GLU A 68 27.22 -9.50 1.27
N VAL A 69 28.13 -8.61 1.66
CA VAL A 69 29.01 -7.88 0.75
C VAL A 69 30.43 -8.27 1.10
N ASN A 70 31.14 -8.91 0.16
CA ASN A 70 32.52 -9.35 0.35
C ASN A 70 32.76 -10.21 1.61
N GLY A 71 31.84 -11.13 1.91
CA GLY A 71 31.93 -12.02 3.08
C GLY A 71 31.60 -11.37 4.42
N LYS A 72 31.14 -10.11 4.42
CA LYS A 72 30.68 -9.40 5.61
C LYS A 72 29.18 -9.12 5.52
N LYS A 73 28.49 -9.29 6.65
CA LYS A 73 27.08 -8.96 6.79
C LYS A 73 26.95 -7.45 7.02
N GLU A 74 26.42 -6.74 6.04
CA GLU A 74 26.15 -5.30 6.10
C GLU A 74 24.66 -5.04 6.07
N TRP A 75 24.23 -4.02 6.81
CA TRP A 75 22.84 -3.56 6.81
C TRP A 75 22.66 -2.49 5.76
N VAL A 76 21.80 -2.75 4.79
CA VAL A 76 21.44 -1.79 3.75
C VAL A 76 19.97 -1.41 3.86
N ASP A 77 19.69 -0.15 3.55
CA ASP A 77 18.33 0.32 3.32
C ASP A 77 17.94 -0.07 1.89
N LYS A 78 16.77 -0.67 1.74
CA LYS A 78 16.13 -1.00 0.47
C LYS A 78 14.64 -0.66 0.51
N ILE A 79 13.97 -0.68 -0.62
CA ILE A 79 12.51 -0.49 -0.70
C ILE A 79 11.88 -1.77 -1.21
N ASP A 80 10.94 -2.31 -0.44
CA ASP A 80 10.20 -3.51 -0.80
C ASP A 80 8.75 -3.16 -1.17
N PRO A 81 8.21 -3.71 -2.26
CA PRO A 81 6.79 -3.65 -2.57
C PRO A 81 6.02 -4.63 -1.66
N LEU A 82 5.16 -4.08 -0.80
CA LEU A 82 4.28 -4.86 0.07
C LEU A 82 2.84 -4.71 -0.39
N VAL A 83 2.12 -5.83 -0.46
CA VAL A 83 0.76 -5.88 -0.97
C VAL A 83 -0.21 -5.89 0.19
N GLY A 84 -1.17 -4.96 0.17
CA GLY A 84 -2.23 -4.93 1.17
C GLY A 84 -3.21 -6.09 0.98
N ARG A 85 -3.99 -6.37 2.02
CA ARG A 85 -5.11 -7.33 1.97
C ARG A 85 -6.01 -7.11 0.75
N ASP A 86 -6.39 -5.86 0.48
CA ASP A 86 -7.25 -5.52 -0.66
C ASP A 86 -6.53 -5.67 -2.02
N GLY A 87 -5.20 -5.58 -2.05
CA GLY A 87 -4.41 -5.92 -3.24
C GLY A 87 -4.47 -7.40 -3.57
N PHE A 88 -4.31 -8.28 -2.57
CA PHE A 88 -4.49 -9.72 -2.76
C PHE A 88 -5.91 -10.06 -3.21
N LEU A 89 -6.92 -9.40 -2.62
CA LEU A 89 -8.31 -9.60 -3.00
C LEU A 89 -8.59 -9.11 -4.43
N ALA A 90 -8.03 -7.97 -4.83
CA ALA A 90 -8.14 -7.46 -6.20
C ALA A 90 -7.53 -8.43 -7.22
N ILE A 91 -6.36 -9.03 -6.92
CA ILE A 91 -5.77 -10.06 -7.78
C ILE A 91 -6.70 -11.27 -7.87
N ALA A 92 -7.24 -11.75 -6.74
CA ALA A 92 -8.16 -12.88 -6.71
C ALA A 92 -9.39 -12.64 -7.61
N HIS A 93 -10.02 -11.47 -7.51
CA HIS A 93 -11.15 -11.11 -8.36
C HIS A 93 -10.79 -11.08 -9.85
N LYS A 94 -9.62 -10.53 -10.22
CA LYS A 94 -9.16 -10.45 -11.61
C LYS A 94 -8.98 -11.82 -12.27
N THR A 95 -8.72 -12.87 -11.48
CA THR A 95 -8.64 -14.23 -12.04
C THR A 95 -9.97 -14.77 -12.58
N GLY A 96 -11.10 -14.18 -12.16
CA GLY A 96 -12.44 -14.72 -12.41
C GLY A 96 -12.72 -16.03 -11.68
N LYS A 97 -11.82 -16.48 -10.80
CA LYS A 97 -11.93 -17.76 -10.06
C LYS A 97 -12.28 -17.59 -8.59
N PHE A 98 -12.36 -16.36 -8.07
CA PHE A 98 -12.70 -16.11 -6.68
C PHE A 98 -14.16 -16.48 -6.37
N GLY A 99 -14.34 -17.47 -5.49
CA GLY A 99 -15.64 -18.01 -5.08
C GLY A 99 -16.13 -17.50 -3.73
N GLY A 100 -15.33 -16.69 -3.03
CA GLY A 100 -15.67 -16.11 -1.74
C GLY A 100 -14.57 -16.28 -0.70
N ILE A 101 -14.71 -15.55 0.40
CA ILE A 101 -13.81 -15.61 1.56
C ILE A 101 -14.65 -15.59 2.84
N ARG A 102 -14.25 -16.39 3.81
CA ARG A 102 -14.83 -16.42 5.15
C ARG A 102 -13.70 -16.36 6.16
N SER A 103 -13.77 -15.39 7.07
CA SER A 103 -12.81 -15.25 8.15
C SER A 103 -13.54 -15.15 9.49
N TYR A 104 -13.00 -15.83 10.50
CA TYR A 104 -13.48 -15.77 11.87
C TYR A 104 -12.31 -15.93 12.82
N SER A 105 -12.55 -15.73 14.10
CA SER A 105 -11.55 -15.94 15.14
C SER A 105 -12.17 -16.65 16.32
N GLU A 106 -11.32 -17.38 17.02
CA GLU A 106 -11.69 -18.15 18.19
C GLU A 106 -10.52 -18.18 19.17
N ILE A 107 -10.82 -18.41 20.44
CA ILE A 107 -9.79 -18.68 21.44
C ILE A 107 -9.64 -20.20 21.55
N LYS A 108 -8.44 -20.73 21.25
CA LYS A 108 -8.16 -22.17 21.32
C LYS A 108 -6.73 -22.48 21.73
N GLN A 109 -6.47 -23.76 22.02
CA GLN A 109 -5.11 -24.25 22.27
C GLN A 109 -4.30 -24.24 20.97
N PHE A 110 -3.15 -23.57 20.97
CA PHE A 110 -2.26 -23.46 19.82
C PHE A 110 -0.82 -23.81 20.24
N PRO A 111 -0.07 -24.58 19.43
CA PRO A 111 1.29 -24.96 19.76
C PRO A 111 2.23 -23.76 19.67
N ARG A 112 3.05 -23.55 20.70
CA ARG A 112 4.08 -22.52 20.73
C ARG A 112 5.40 -23.12 21.20
N LEU A 113 6.48 -22.67 20.57
CA LEU A 113 7.83 -22.98 21.04
C LEU A 113 8.23 -21.96 22.11
N ASN A 114 8.40 -22.42 23.35
CA ASN A 114 8.84 -21.61 24.47
C ASN A 114 10.13 -22.21 25.06
N ASN A 115 11.21 -21.43 25.06
CA ASN A 115 12.54 -21.87 25.54
C ASN A 115 12.98 -23.25 24.97
N GLY A 116 12.71 -23.48 23.68
CA GLY A 116 13.07 -24.72 22.98
C GLY A 116 12.17 -25.92 23.24
N LYS A 117 11.05 -25.76 23.98
CA LYS A 117 10.05 -26.80 24.21
C LYS A 117 8.71 -26.40 23.60
N TRP A 118 8.03 -27.36 22.98
CA TRP A 118 6.67 -27.16 22.47
C TRP A 118 5.65 -27.30 23.60
N GLU A 119 4.79 -26.30 23.73
CA GLU A 119 3.66 -26.28 24.67
C GLU A 119 2.38 -25.81 23.97
N TYR A 120 1.23 -26.30 24.45
CA TYR A 120 -0.06 -25.76 24.04
C TYR A 120 -0.42 -24.59 24.95
N ILE A 121 -0.68 -23.43 24.35
CA ILE A 121 -1.16 -22.25 25.06
C ILE A 121 -2.53 -21.85 24.53
N GLN A 122 -3.33 -21.24 25.39
CA GLN A 122 -4.57 -20.60 24.97
C GLN A 122 -4.24 -19.29 24.24
N ASP A 123 -4.62 -19.18 22.97
CA ASP A 123 -4.35 -18.01 22.14
C ASP A 123 -5.59 -17.59 21.33
N LEU A 124 -5.61 -16.33 20.91
CA LEU A 124 -6.55 -15.86 19.89
C LEU A 124 -6.02 -16.33 18.53
N VAL A 125 -6.83 -17.13 17.83
CA VAL A 125 -6.48 -17.68 16.52
C VAL A 125 -7.50 -17.17 15.50
N ALA A 126 -7.02 -16.62 14.39
CA ALA A 126 -7.86 -16.30 13.24
C ALA A 126 -7.77 -17.42 12.20
N VAL A 127 -8.92 -17.80 11.66
CA VAL A 127 -9.05 -18.79 10.60
C VAL A 127 -9.63 -18.08 9.38
N CYS A 128 -9.02 -18.32 8.22
CA CYS A 128 -9.53 -17.83 6.94
C CYS A 128 -9.68 -18.98 5.95
N GLU A 129 -10.84 -19.03 5.31
CA GLU A 129 -11.21 -19.95 4.25
C GLU A 129 -11.41 -19.15 2.96
N VAL A 130 -10.61 -19.44 1.93
CA VAL A 130 -10.79 -18.89 0.58
C VAL A 130 -11.35 -19.98 -0.32
N HIS A 131 -12.46 -19.67 -0.97
CA HIS A 131 -13.10 -20.55 -1.94
C HIS A 131 -12.76 -20.11 -3.35
N ARG A 132 -12.52 -21.09 -4.22
CA ARG A 132 -12.37 -20.88 -5.65
C ARG A 132 -13.47 -21.61 -6.41
N THR A 133 -13.91 -21.01 -7.51
CA THR A 133 -14.93 -21.60 -8.39
C THR A 133 -14.46 -22.84 -9.14
N ASP A 134 -13.15 -23.06 -9.22
CA ASP A 134 -12.50 -24.19 -9.88
C ASP A 134 -11.89 -25.21 -8.90
N SER A 135 -12.26 -25.14 -7.62
CA SER A 135 -11.84 -26.08 -6.57
C SER A 135 -13.05 -26.49 -5.74
N ASP A 136 -13.16 -27.78 -5.44
CA ASP A 136 -14.18 -28.34 -4.55
C ASP A 136 -13.83 -28.11 -3.06
N LYS A 137 -12.56 -27.89 -2.76
CA LYS A 137 -12.05 -27.64 -1.40
C LYS A 137 -11.64 -26.19 -1.19
N ALA A 138 -11.87 -25.70 0.02
CA ALA A 138 -11.40 -24.40 0.47
C ALA A 138 -9.90 -24.41 0.78
N PHE A 139 -9.26 -23.26 0.55
CA PHE A 139 -7.91 -22.99 1.00
C PHE A 139 -7.97 -22.37 2.39
N VAL A 140 -7.57 -23.16 3.39
CA VAL A 140 -7.66 -22.75 4.80
C VAL A 140 -6.28 -22.35 5.32
N VAL A 141 -6.24 -21.27 6.09
CA VAL A 141 -5.09 -20.81 6.87
C VAL A 141 -5.55 -20.48 8.28
N GLU A 142 -4.72 -20.83 9.27
CA GLU A 142 -4.88 -20.44 10.66
C GLU A 142 -3.63 -19.69 11.13
N VAL A 143 -3.81 -18.62 11.89
CA VAL A 143 -2.73 -17.80 12.44
C VAL A 143 -3.01 -17.43 13.89
N ALA A 144 -2.01 -17.54 14.76
CA ALA A 144 -2.14 -17.26 16.17
C ALA A 144 -1.61 -15.85 16.52
N TYR A 145 -2.29 -15.13 17.41
CA TYR A 145 -1.95 -13.76 17.77
C TYR A 145 -0.50 -13.61 18.22
N ASN A 146 0.01 -14.53 19.04
CA ASN A 146 1.38 -14.43 19.55
C ASN A 146 2.47 -14.54 18.48
N GLU A 147 2.17 -15.09 17.30
CA GLU A 147 3.13 -15.18 16.19
C GLU A 147 3.25 -13.87 15.41
N TYR A 148 2.16 -13.10 15.31
CA TYR A 148 2.06 -11.96 14.39
C TYR A 148 1.93 -10.60 15.07
N VAL A 149 1.61 -10.56 16.38
CA VAL A 149 1.48 -9.30 17.11
C VAL A 149 2.74 -8.45 16.95
N GLN A 150 2.56 -7.26 16.36
CA GLN A 150 3.66 -6.32 16.24
C GLN A 150 3.86 -5.62 17.58
N LYS A 151 5.12 -5.56 18.00
CA LYS A 151 5.51 -5.00 19.30
C LYS A 151 6.46 -3.83 19.13
N LYS A 152 6.33 -2.88 20.04
CA LYS A 152 7.20 -1.73 20.17
C LYS A 152 8.57 -2.13 20.71
N ALA A 153 9.53 -1.21 20.66
CA ALA A 153 10.82 -1.35 21.37
C ALA A 153 10.66 -1.69 22.86
N SER A 154 9.60 -1.19 23.50
CA SER A 154 9.26 -1.46 24.90
C SER A 154 8.76 -2.89 25.16
N GLY A 155 8.47 -3.66 24.10
CA GLY A 155 7.86 -4.99 24.18
C GLY A 155 6.33 -5.00 24.20
N GLU A 156 5.70 -3.83 24.29
CA GLU A 156 4.23 -3.67 24.24
C GLU A 156 3.69 -3.79 22.82
N ALA A 157 2.45 -4.24 22.64
CA ALA A 157 1.83 -4.27 21.31
C ALA A 157 1.63 -2.86 20.74
N THR A 158 1.71 -2.68 19.42
CA THR A 158 1.44 -1.38 18.81
C THR A 158 -0.04 -0.97 18.95
N SER A 159 -0.36 0.30 18.67
CA SER A 159 -1.70 0.86 18.92
C SER A 159 -2.82 0.05 18.24
N PHE A 160 -2.63 -0.35 16.98
CA PHE A 160 -3.61 -1.14 16.25
C PHE A 160 -3.78 -2.55 16.82
N TRP A 161 -2.69 -3.20 17.23
CA TRP A 161 -2.76 -4.54 17.83
C TRP A 161 -3.35 -4.51 19.24
N THR A 162 -3.15 -3.42 19.98
CA THR A 162 -3.79 -3.22 21.30
C THR A 162 -5.28 -2.94 21.18
N THR A 163 -5.69 -2.11 20.22
CA THR A 163 -7.08 -1.63 20.11
C THR A 163 -7.97 -2.46 19.18
N LYS A 164 -7.38 -3.18 18.21
CA LYS A 164 -8.08 -3.97 17.18
C LYS A 164 -7.39 -5.32 16.89
N PRO A 165 -7.05 -6.12 17.93
CA PRO A 165 -6.27 -7.35 17.76
C PRO A 165 -6.92 -8.35 16.80
N ASP A 166 -8.23 -8.58 16.94
CA ASP A 166 -8.99 -9.49 16.09
C ASP A 166 -8.98 -9.09 14.61
N THR A 167 -9.23 -7.80 14.34
CA THR A 167 -9.21 -7.26 12.97
C THR A 167 -7.83 -7.42 12.34
N MET A 168 -6.77 -7.08 13.08
CA MET A 168 -5.39 -7.22 12.58
C MET A 168 -5.04 -8.67 12.27
N LEU A 169 -5.38 -9.60 13.18
CA LEU A 169 -5.10 -11.01 12.99
C LEU A 169 -5.87 -11.61 11.80
N LYS A 170 -7.14 -11.24 11.62
CA LYS A 170 -7.92 -11.63 10.43
C LYS A 170 -7.30 -11.13 9.13
N LYS A 171 -6.76 -9.91 9.09
CA LYS A 171 -6.05 -9.40 7.89
C LYS A 171 -4.82 -10.23 7.53
N VAL A 172 -4.07 -10.71 8.54
CA VAL A 172 -2.97 -11.66 8.32
C VAL A 172 -3.49 -12.97 7.73
N ALA A 173 -4.51 -13.57 8.37
CA ALA A 173 -5.10 -14.82 7.93
C ALA A 173 -5.59 -14.75 6.47
N GLU A 174 -6.31 -13.68 6.13
CA GLU A 174 -6.85 -13.46 4.78
C GLU A 174 -5.75 -13.26 3.74
N SER A 175 -4.70 -12.49 4.06
CA SER A 175 -3.56 -12.30 3.16
C SER A 175 -2.86 -13.62 2.83
N GLN A 176 -2.61 -14.45 3.85
CA GLN A 176 -2.00 -15.77 3.66
C GLN A 176 -2.92 -16.73 2.88
N ALA A 177 -4.21 -16.78 3.21
CA ALA A 177 -5.17 -17.64 2.54
C ALA A 177 -5.34 -17.27 1.06
N LEU A 178 -5.40 -15.97 0.73
CA LEU A 178 -5.47 -15.48 -0.65
C LEU A 178 -4.21 -15.85 -1.43
N ARG A 179 -3.01 -15.71 -0.84
CA ARG A 179 -1.78 -16.14 -1.52
C ARG A 179 -1.74 -17.65 -1.76
N LYS A 180 -2.16 -18.43 -0.78
CA LYS A 180 -2.27 -19.89 -0.89
C LYS A 180 -3.25 -20.30 -1.99
N ALA A 181 -4.38 -19.62 -2.11
CA ALA A 181 -5.41 -19.93 -3.09
C ALA A 181 -5.04 -19.51 -4.53
N PHE A 182 -4.35 -18.38 -4.73
CA PHE A 182 -4.12 -17.79 -6.05
C PHE A 182 -2.67 -17.86 -6.56
N ASN A 183 -1.82 -18.66 -5.91
CA ASN A 183 -0.41 -18.85 -6.25
C ASN A 183 0.36 -17.52 -6.43
N LEU A 184 0.19 -16.61 -5.48
CA LEU A 184 0.77 -15.27 -5.50
C LEU A 184 2.18 -15.29 -4.91
N SER A 185 3.06 -16.12 -5.49
CA SER A 185 4.42 -16.32 -5.02
C SER A 185 5.26 -15.04 -5.12
N GLY A 186 6.01 -14.73 -4.07
CA GLY A 186 6.93 -13.58 -4.02
C GLY A 186 6.29 -12.24 -3.64
N LEU A 187 4.97 -12.20 -3.41
CA LEU A 187 4.29 -11.06 -2.80
C LEU A 187 4.12 -11.31 -1.29
N TYR A 188 4.35 -10.29 -0.48
CA TYR A 188 4.19 -10.36 0.97
C TYR A 188 3.32 -9.20 1.47
N SER A 189 2.56 -9.45 2.53
CA SER A 189 1.88 -8.35 3.24
C SER A 189 2.82 -7.72 4.27
N ALA A 190 2.52 -6.48 4.65
CA ALA A 190 3.30 -5.82 5.69
C ALA A 190 3.08 -6.46 7.06
N GLU A 191 1.85 -6.91 7.34
CA GLU A 191 1.51 -7.52 8.61
C GLU A 191 2.33 -8.79 8.89
N GLU A 192 2.69 -9.57 7.86
CA GLU A 192 3.52 -10.78 7.97
C GLU A 192 5.01 -10.50 8.15
N MET A 193 5.47 -9.38 7.58
CA MET A 193 6.87 -8.98 7.66
C MET A 193 7.19 -8.24 8.97
N GLY A 194 6.21 -8.15 9.88
CA GLY A 194 6.31 -7.39 11.12
C GLY A 194 6.42 -5.88 10.87
N VAL A 195 5.88 -5.40 9.74
CA VAL A 195 5.91 -4.00 9.35
C VAL A 195 4.51 -3.41 9.56
N GLY A 196 4.40 -2.36 10.35
CA GLY A 196 3.15 -1.63 10.51
C GLY A 196 2.93 -0.65 9.36
N MET A 197 1.73 -0.64 8.78
CA MET A 197 1.31 0.33 7.78
C MET A 197 0.23 1.24 8.38
N THR A 198 0.41 2.56 8.26
CA THR A 198 -0.58 3.54 8.72
C THR A 198 -1.31 4.17 7.52
N GLU A 199 -2.60 4.46 7.69
CA GLU A 199 -3.49 5.07 6.68
C GLU A 199 -3.29 6.59 6.49
N SER A 200 -2.38 7.22 7.25
CA SER A 200 -2.04 8.65 7.12
C SER A 200 -1.00 8.87 6.02
N SER A 201 -1.12 9.94 5.26
CA SER A 201 -0.41 10.23 3.99
C SER A 201 1.08 10.54 4.09
N ASP A 202 1.76 9.99 5.08
CA ASP A 202 3.19 9.74 5.04
C ASP A 202 3.30 8.21 5.12
N ILE A 203 4.09 7.56 4.27
CA ILE A 203 4.47 6.16 4.51
C ILE A 203 5.41 6.16 5.73
N ILE A 204 4.80 6.36 6.89
CA ILE A 204 5.35 6.10 8.20
C ILE A 204 4.98 4.63 8.40
N ILE A 205 5.97 3.79 8.07
CA ILE A 205 6.23 2.55 8.81
C ILE A 205 5.86 2.86 10.25
N ASP A 206 5.09 2.02 10.94
CA ASP A 206 4.99 2.15 12.38
C ASP A 206 6.43 2.06 12.94
N VAL A 207 7.13 3.21 13.08
CA VAL A 207 8.55 3.29 13.43
C VAL A 207 8.74 2.80 14.86
N GLU A 208 7.65 2.67 15.61
CA GLU A 208 7.66 2.05 16.92
C GLU A 208 7.82 0.54 16.85
N ALA A 209 7.38 -0.15 15.77
CA ALA A 209 7.58 -1.59 15.62
C ALA A 209 9.05 -1.91 15.35
N CYS A 210 9.76 -2.36 16.38
CA CYS A 210 11.14 -2.81 16.21
C CYS A 210 11.16 -4.15 15.49
N GLN A 211 11.86 -4.21 14.36
CA GLN A 211 12.53 -5.46 13.99
C GLN A 211 13.56 -5.72 15.08
N ASN A 212 13.35 -6.75 15.90
CA ASN A 212 14.32 -7.20 16.88
C ASN A 212 15.65 -7.47 16.15
N ASN A 213 16.61 -6.55 16.29
CA ASN A 213 18.07 -6.75 16.26
C ASN A 213 18.76 -5.39 16.48
N THR A 214 18.97 -5.06 17.75
CA THR A 214 19.67 -3.87 18.24
C THR A 214 21.17 -3.92 17.90
N HIS A 215 21.74 -2.85 17.35
CA HIS A 215 22.76 -2.01 18.02
C HIS A 215 23.25 -0.83 17.13
N GLU A 216 23.19 0.34 17.76
CA GLU A 216 23.70 1.70 17.52
C GLU A 216 24.75 1.99 16.43
N ASN A 217 24.54 3.06 15.65
CA ASN A 217 25.17 4.38 15.89
C ASN A 217 24.74 5.44 14.85
N LYS A 218 24.37 6.63 15.34
CA LYS A 218 24.02 7.81 14.54
C LYS A 218 25.29 8.55 14.09
N LYS A 219 25.41 8.87 12.80
CA LYS A 219 26.12 10.07 12.34
C LYS A 219 25.30 10.79 11.26
N LYS A 220 25.04 12.07 11.53
CA LYS A 220 24.48 13.05 10.57
C LYS A 220 25.51 13.32 9.48
N VAL A 221 25.06 13.38 8.23
CA VAL A 221 25.78 14.11 7.18
C VAL A 221 24.76 14.98 6.46
N ASP A 222 25.07 16.27 6.46
CA ASP A 222 24.38 17.36 5.79
C ASP A 222 24.83 17.40 4.33
N PHE A 223 23.90 17.52 3.38
CA PHE A 223 24.26 17.90 2.02
C PHE A 223 23.19 18.81 1.42
N SER A 224 23.63 20.03 1.18
CA SER A 224 22.92 21.11 0.55
C SER A 224 22.94 20.97 -0.98
N GLN A 225 21.84 21.48 -1.57
CA GLN A 225 21.72 22.13 -2.87
C GLN A 225 21.26 21.38 -4.14
N ASN A 226 20.23 22.03 -4.72
CA ASN A 226 19.87 22.24 -6.13
C ASN A 226 18.92 21.23 -6.80
N PHE A 227 17.62 21.48 -6.65
CA PHE A 227 16.60 21.05 -7.61
C PHE A 227 16.17 22.25 -8.47
N SER A 228 16.49 22.16 -9.75
CA SER A 228 16.00 23.05 -10.81
C SER A 228 14.52 22.78 -11.09
N GLN A 229 13.76 23.86 -11.25
CA GLN A 229 12.32 23.87 -11.56
C GLN A 229 12.04 23.17 -12.91
N SER A 230 11.03 22.29 -12.95
CA SER A 230 10.37 21.88 -14.19
C SER A 230 8.88 22.20 -14.13
N ASN A 231 8.42 22.88 -15.18
CA ASN A 231 7.08 23.39 -15.37
C ASN A 231 6.22 22.32 -16.07
N ALA A 232 5.08 21.94 -15.50
CA ALA A 232 4.03 21.22 -16.20
C ALA A 232 2.70 21.97 -16.03
N THR A 233 2.27 22.55 -17.14
CA THR A 233 1.07 23.37 -17.33
C THR A 233 0.00 22.52 -18.02
N THR A 234 -1.12 22.24 -17.34
CA THR A 234 -2.53 22.08 -17.82
C THR A 234 -3.31 21.16 -16.88
N PHE A 235 -4.57 21.51 -16.62
CA PHE A 235 -5.52 20.75 -15.78
C PHE A 235 -6.10 19.58 -16.59
N SER A 236 -5.53 18.39 -16.47
CA SER A 236 -6.04 17.16 -17.12
C SER A 236 -7.20 16.55 -16.32
N GLU A 237 -8.00 15.69 -16.95
CA GLU A 237 -9.07 14.92 -16.30
C GLU A 237 -8.56 14.15 -15.05
N ASP A 238 -7.27 13.84 -15.01
CA ASP A 238 -6.59 13.16 -13.89
C ASP A 238 -6.48 14.04 -12.63
N GLU A 239 -6.31 15.36 -12.77
CA GLU A 239 -6.30 16.28 -11.62
C GLU A 239 -7.67 16.32 -10.93
N ARG A 240 -8.74 16.17 -11.72
CA ARG A 240 -10.11 16.06 -11.21
C ARG A 240 -10.33 14.73 -10.48
N GLU A 241 -9.80 13.62 -10.99
CA GLU A 241 -9.84 12.32 -10.30
C GLU A 241 -9.08 12.34 -8.97
N VAL A 242 -7.91 13.00 -8.92
CA VAL A 242 -7.14 13.17 -7.68
C VAL A 242 -7.94 13.97 -6.66
N LEU A 243 -8.56 15.08 -7.05
CA LEU A 243 -9.37 15.90 -6.15
C LEU A 243 -10.61 15.13 -5.66
N LEU A 244 -11.29 14.39 -6.55
CA LEU A 244 -12.40 13.50 -6.18
C LEU A 244 -11.96 12.41 -5.18
N SER A 245 -10.76 11.84 -5.34
CA SER A 245 -10.22 10.84 -4.41
C SER A 245 -9.95 11.41 -3.01
N LEU A 246 -9.74 12.73 -2.91
CA LEU A 246 -9.59 13.45 -1.65
C LEU A 246 -10.95 13.91 -1.07
N GLY A 247 -12.08 13.54 -1.70
CA GLY A 247 -13.41 14.00 -1.32
C GLY A 247 -13.66 15.48 -1.65
N LEU A 248 -12.88 16.04 -2.57
CA LEU A 248 -12.96 17.43 -3.00
C LEU A 248 -13.59 17.51 -4.39
N GLU A 249 -14.52 18.43 -4.56
CA GLU A 249 -15.11 18.77 -5.85
C GLU A 249 -14.47 20.04 -6.40
N VAL A 250 -14.54 20.24 -7.71
CA VAL A 250 -14.04 21.44 -8.38
C VAL A 250 -15.14 22.08 -9.20
N LYS A 251 -15.36 23.38 -8.99
CA LYS A 251 -16.21 24.21 -9.84
C LYS A 251 -15.37 25.10 -10.75
N ASN A 252 -15.82 25.28 -11.98
CA ASN A 252 -15.21 26.20 -12.92
C ASN A 252 -16.03 27.49 -12.96
N GLU A 253 -15.43 28.61 -12.56
CA GLU A 253 -16.04 29.94 -12.59
C GLU A 253 -14.99 30.98 -13.00
N ASP A 254 -15.34 31.84 -13.95
CA ASP A 254 -14.54 33.00 -14.41
C ASP A 254 -13.10 32.67 -14.86
N GLY A 255 -12.86 31.49 -15.43
CA GLY A 255 -11.52 31.07 -15.85
C GLY A 255 -10.64 30.56 -14.70
N TYR A 256 -11.26 30.17 -13.58
CA TYR A 256 -10.59 29.57 -12.42
C TYR A 256 -11.27 28.27 -11.99
N TYR A 257 -10.47 27.32 -11.53
CA TYR A 257 -10.92 26.15 -10.78
C TYR A 257 -11.02 26.49 -9.30
N TRP A 258 -12.18 26.30 -8.69
CA TRP A 258 -12.46 26.53 -7.27
C TRP A 258 -12.76 25.21 -6.57
N ILE A 259 -12.10 24.96 -5.44
CA ILE A 259 -12.36 23.75 -4.64
C ILE A 259 -13.62 23.93 -3.81
N VAL A 260 -14.46 22.90 -3.83
CA VAL A 260 -15.70 22.79 -3.05
C VAL A 260 -15.61 21.53 -2.20
N GLY A 261 -16.03 21.62 -0.93
CA GLY A 261 -15.98 20.52 0.03
C GLY A 261 -15.17 20.84 1.28
N ASN A 262 -14.98 19.84 2.14
CA ASN A 262 -14.24 19.99 3.38
C ASN A 262 -12.72 19.84 3.13
N THR A 263 -11.97 20.94 3.31
CA THR A 263 -10.52 20.96 3.09
C THR A 263 -9.70 20.72 4.37
N TYR A 264 -10.34 20.34 5.49
CA TYR A 264 -9.65 20.12 6.76
C TYR A 264 -8.60 19.00 6.64
N GLY A 265 -7.35 19.31 7.00
CA GLY A 265 -6.23 18.37 6.88
C GLY A 265 -5.66 18.21 5.46
N LEU A 266 -6.20 18.92 4.46
CA LEU A 266 -5.80 18.78 3.05
C LEU A 266 -5.04 20.00 2.50
N ASN A 267 -4.80 21.03 3.32
CA ASN A 267 -4.24 22.31 2.89
C ASN A 267 -2.90 22.19 2.15
N GLU A 268 -1.96 21.38 2.64
CA GLU A 268 -0.65 21.20 1.99
C GLU A 268 -0.76 20.43 0.68
N LYS A 269 -1.68 19.46 0.59
CA LYS A 269 -1.97 18.73 -0.66
C LYS A 269 -2.56 19.65 -1.72
N ILE A 270 -3.51 20.50 -1.33
CA ILE A 270 -4.13 21.47 -2.21
C ILE A 270 -3.10 22.48 -2.74
N LYS A 271 -2.19 22.98 -1.88
CA LYS A 271 -1.06 23.83 -2.32
C LYS A 271 -0.16 23.11 -3.33
N GLN A 272 0.15 21.84 -3.10
CA GLN A 272 1.00 21.04 -3.99
C GLN A 272 0.39 20.80 -5.38
N LEU A 273 -0.95 20.82 -5.49
CA LEU A 273 -1.68 20.79 -6.77
C LEU A 273 -1.64 22.15 -7.52
N GLY A 274 -0.99 23.16 -6.94
CA GLY A 274 -0.85 24.49 -7.53
C GLY A 274 -2.03 25.42 -7.23
N TYR A 275 -2.93 25.04 -6.34
CA TYR A 275 -4.02 25.90 -5.89
C TYR A 275 -3.53 26.91 -4.84
N ARG A 276 -4.08 28.12 -4.91
CA ARG A 276 -3.82 29.22 -3.99
C ARG A 276 -5.03 29.45 -3.11
N PHE A 277 -4.82 29.81 -1.85
CA PHE A 277 -5.91 30.10 -0.94
C PHE A 277 -6.45 31.52 -1.14
N HIS A 278 -7.75 31.67 -1.33
CA HIS A 278 -8.45 32.95 -1.39
C HIS A 278 -9.03 33.30 -0.02
N SER A 279 -8.40 34.23 0.69
CA SER A 279 -8.79 34.62 2.05
C SER A 279 -10.23 35.16 2.14
N GLY A 280 -10.68 35.95 1.16
CA GLY A 280 -12.03 36.53 1.14
C GLY A 280 -13.17 35.49 1.00
N LYS A 281 -13.05 34.56 0.05
CA LYS A 281 -14.04 33.48 -0.17
C LYS A 281 -13.80 32.24 0.71
N LYS A 282 -12.72 32.20 1.49
CA LYS A 282 -12.26 31.05 2.31
C LYS A 282 -12.20 29.72 1.53
N THR A 283 -11.77 29.78 0.27
CA THR A 283 -11.67 28.61 -0.61
C THR A 283 -10.36 28.64 -1.41
N TRP A 284 -10.01 27.54 -2.05
CA TRP A 284 -8.80 27.36 -2.85
C TRP A 284 -9.11 27.50 -4.34
N TRP A 285 -8.20 28.13 -5.08
CA TRP A 285 -8.38 28.38 -6.52
C TRP A 285 -7.12 28.15 -7.34
N LYS A 286 -7.28 27.83 -8.63
CA LYS A 286 -6.20 27.69 -9.62
C LYS A 286 -6.64 28.30 -10.94
N GLN A 287 -5.81 29.11 -11.58
CA GLN A 287 -6.15 29.74 -12.87
C GLN A 287 -6.13 28.69 -13.99
N ILE A 288 -7.13 28.73 -14.87
CA ILE A 288 -7.18 27.89 -16.07
C ILE A 288 -6.18 28.49 -17.06
N GLY A 289 -5.17 27.70 -17.45
CA GLY A 289 -4.25 28.11 -18.50
C GLY A 289 -5.01 28.29 -19.81
N HIS A 290 -4.93 29.48 -20.42
CA HIS A 290 -5.46 29.71 -21.75
C HIS A 290 -4.65 28.89 -22.77
N VAL A 291 -5.32 28.01 -23.50
CA VAL A 291 -4.80 27.46 -24.75
C VAL A 291 -4.86 28.60 -25.77
N ALA A 292 -3.69 29.04 -26.24
CA ALA A 292 -3.55 29.71 -27.52
C ALA A 292 -3.22 28.64 -28.57
#